data_AF-A0A914F176-F1
#
_entry.id   AF-A0A914F176-F1
#
_cell.length_a   1.000
_cell.length_b   1.000
_cell.length_c   1.000
_cell.angle_alpha   90.00
_cell.angle_beta   90.00
_cell.angle_gamma   90.00
#
_symmetry.space_group_name_H-M   'P 1'
#
loop_
_entity.id
_entity.type
_entity.pdbx_description
1 polymer ?
#
loop_
_entity_poly.entity_id
_entity_poly.type
_entity_poly.pdbx_seq_one_letter_code
_entity_poly.pdbx_strand_id
1 'polypeptide(L)'
;MYSPMKAPKNVEKLFTINAPERIASPAGKSEAITSLPWPLPSRKALAPFVFVNPAKGRFIIQKDTELIFEAVDREAKSAEYFVKYIFRVSKDDLQQVVTVFTPSKANQTVPDEKAALIPPSSINGEFTDLQQLDLHFPGCYKNICRALKIISGRVPRIECRNILEIKHLYARIMINGDFRLIFPDNRIFFQKFGTSPDTIESPKGAEYSMTEEERNIFDKARSHLHELDEVHRKTNGPNYYGIVVHVCMKSEKESIICNNFKSSTI
;
A
#
# COMPACT_ATOMS: atom_id res chain seq x y z
N MET A 1 -2.34 22.90 -42.02
CA MET A 1 -1.62 21.68 -41.60
C MET A 1 -1.04 21.94 -40.22
N TYR A 2 -1.67 21.44 -39.16
CA TYR A 2 -1.20 21.61 -37.79
C TYR A 2 -0.35 20.41 -37.39
N SER A 3 0.92 20.68 -37.05
CA SER A 3 1.83 19.68 -36.47
C SER A 3 1.33 19.23 -35.10
N PRO A 4 1.27 17.92 -34.81
CA PRO A 4 0.97 17.45 -33.46
C PRO A 4 2.15 17.77 -32.54
N MET A 5 1.89 18.58 -31.50
CA MET A 5 2.83 18.81 -30.41
C MET A 5 3.17 17.47 -29.74
N LYS A 6 4.45 17.10 -29.80
CA LYS A 6 4.98 15.95 -29.05
C LYS A 6 4.84 16.21 -27.55
N ALA A 7 4.17 15.31 -26.85
CA ALA A 7 4.14 15.29 -25.40
C ALA A 7 5.59 15.25 -24.84
N PRO A 8 5.91 16.02 -23.78
CA PRO A 8 7.23 16.04 -23.20
C PRO A 8 7.57 14.67 -22.59
N LYS A 9 8.69 14.08 -23.05
CA LYS A 9 9.22 12.75 -22.71
C LYS A 9 9.70 12.57 -21.25
N ASN A 10 9.25 13.38 -20.29
CA ASN A 10 9.82 13.40 -18.93
C ASN A 10 8.80 13.20 -17.79
N VAL A 11 7.58 12.74 -18.08
CA VAL A 11 6.56 12.49 -17.03
C VAL A 11 6.87 11.23 -16.19
N GLU A 12 7.72 10.32 -16.68
CA GLU A 12 8.04 9.06 -15.99
C GLU A 12 9.00 9.19 -14.79
N LYS A 13 9.71 10.33 -14.63
CA LYS A 13 10.67 10.50 -13.52
C LYS A 13 10.09 11.07 -12.22
N LEU A 14 8.79 11.41 -12.18
CA LEU A 14 8.12 11.93 -10.98
C LEU A 14 7.51 10.84 -10.08
N PHE A 15 7.55 9.58 -10.51
CA PHE A 15 6.96 8.45 -9.78
C PHE A 15 7.90 7.79 -8.78
N THR A 16 9.17 8.21 -8.72
CA THR A 16 10.17 7.67 -7.78
C THR A 16 10.48 8.72 -6.72
N ILE A 17 9.50 9.07 -5.90
CA ILE A 17 9.81 9.68 -4.61
C ILE A 17 10.21 8.52 -3.71
N ASN A 18 11.52 8.38 -3.49
CA ASN A 18 12.07 7.53 -2.44
C ASN A 18 11.47 7.97 -1.11
N ALA A 19 10.43 7.28 -0.66
CA ALA A 19 9.85 7.42 0.66
C ALA A 19 10.63 6.51 1.64
N PRO A 20 10.87 6.96 2.88
CA PRO A 20 11.99 6.53 3.71
C PRO A 20 12.00 5.04 4.10
N GLU A 21 13.21 4.48 4.18
CA GLU A 21 13.55 3.13 4.65
C GLU A 21 13.19 2.83 6.12
N ARG A 22 12.59 3.76 6.85
CA ARG A 22 12.23 3.55 8.26
C ARG A 22 10.87 4.15 8.62
N ILE A 23 9.82 3.39 8.33
CA ILE A 23 8.59 3.49 9.12
C ILE A 23 8.82 2.68 10.39
N ALA A 24 9.32 3.33 11.44
CA ALA A 24 9.24 2.77 12.77
C ALA A 24 7.77 2.61 13.11
N SER A 25 7.27 1.37 13.06
CA SER A 25 5.96 1.06 13.63
C SER A 25 6.05 1.32 15.14
N PRO A 26 5.18 2.16 15.73
CA PRO A 26 5.12 2.25 17.18
C PRO A 26 4.80 0.86 17.72
N ALA A 27 5.43 0.48 18.84
CA ALA A 27 5.20 -0.77 19.55
C ALA A 27 3.69 -0.91 19.85
N GLY A 28 2.98 -1.60 18.96
CA GLY A 28 1.53 -1.65 18.96
C GLY A 28 1.02 -2.59 20.03
N LYS A 29 0.02 -2.15 20.80
CA LYS A 29 -0.90 -2.99 21.57
C LYS A 29 -1.22 -4.26 20.76
N SER A 30 -1.26 -5.42 21.41
CA SER A 30 -1.54 -6.68 20.73
C SER A 30 -2.95 -6.65 20.12
N GLU A 31 -3.03 -6.30 18.84
CA GLU A 31 -4.26 -6.39 18.05
C GLU A 31 -4.77 -7.84 18.08
N ALA A 32 -6.00 -8.04 18.57
CA ALA A 32 -6.62 -9.35 18.71
C ALA A 32 -6.86 -9.97 17.33
N ILE A 33 -6.70 -11.29 17.21
CA ILE A 33 -6.88 -11.99 15.93
C ILE A 33 -8.26 -11.73 15.30
N THR A 34 -9.31 -11.63 16.12
CA THR A 34 -10.69 -11.37 15.70
C THR A 34 -10.91 -10.01 15.05
N SER A 35 -9.95 -9.09 15.19
CA SER A 35 -9.98 -7.77 14.53
C SER A 35 -9.27 -7.74 13.18
N LEU A 36 -8.56 -8.82 12.80
CA LEU A 36 -7.88 -8.88 11.51
C LEU A 36 -8.89 -9.15 10.38
N PRO A 37 -8.71 -8.51 9.21
CA PRO A 37 -9.63 -8.72 8.09
C PRO A 37 -9.48 -10.12 7.51
N TRP A 38 -10.60 -10.81 7.31
CA TRP A 38 -10.70 -12.03 6.52
C TRP A 38 -12.00 -11.99 5.68
N PRO A 39 -11.94 -12.11 4.35
CA PRO A 39 -10.73 -12.20 3.51
C PRO A 39 -9.91 -10.90 3.53
N LEU A 40 -8.67 -10.96 3.03
CA LEU A 40 -7.85 -9.75 2.83
C LEU A 40 -8.57 -8.80 1.85
N PRO A 41 -8.41 -7.47 2.03
CA PRO A 41 -8.88 -6.48 1.06
C PRO A 41 -8.36 -6.79 -0.34
N SER A 42 -9.13 -6.41 -1.37
CA SER A 42 -8.71 -6.64 -2.75
C SER A 42 -7.40 -5.92 -3.05
N ARG A 43 -6.53 -6.64 -3.77
CA ARG A 43 -5.19 -6.21 -4.14
C ARG A 43 -5.10 -5.76 -5.61
N LYS A 44 -6.24 -5.70 -6.32
CA LYS A 44 -6.28 -5.45 -7.77
C LYS A 44 -5.64 -4.11 -8.19
N ALA A 45 -5.66 -3.08 -7.34
CA ALA A 45 -4.96 -1.81 -7.61
C ALA A 45 -3.46 -1.83 -7.30
N LEU A 46 -2.96 -2.85 -6.60
CA LEU A 46 -1.55 -2.90 -6.22
C LEU A 46 -0.76 -3.43 -7.41
N ALA A 47 0.14 -2.58 -7.94
CA ALA A 47 1.16 -3.04 -8.87
C ALA A 47 2.04 -4.11 -8.18
N PRO A 48 2.73 -4.97 -8.95
CA PRO A 48 3.65 -5.93 -8.38
C PRO A 48 4.64 -5.25 -7.42
N PHE A 49 4.75 -5.78 -6.21
CA PHE A 49 5.48 -5.14 -5.13
C PHE A 49 6.25 -6.18 -4.32
N VAL A 50 7.49 -5.87 -3.95
CA VAL A 50 8.28 -6.67 -3.01
C VAL A 50 8.64 -5.80 -1.80
N PHE A 51 8.38 -6.32 -0.60
CA PHE A 51 8.74 -5.71 0.67
C PHE A 51 9.56 -6.70 1.48
N VAL A 52 10.78 -6.33 1.86
CA VAL A 52 11.63 -7.16 2.72
C VAL A 52 11.65 -6.57 4.13
N ASN A 53 11.32 -7.40 5.13
CA ASN A 53 11.56 -7.13 6.54
C ASN A 53 12.42 -8.27 7.11
N PRO A 54 13.72 -8.07 7.33
CA PRO A 54 14.62 -9.16 7.73
C PRO A 54 14.17 -9.95 8.97
N ALA A 55 13.44 -9.31 9.89
CA ALA A 55 12.96 -9.93 11.13
C ALA A 55 11.59 -10.65 11.00
N LYS A 56 10.92 -10.52 9.86
CA LYS A 56 9.56 -11.05 9.62
C LYS A 56 9.44 -11.86 8.34
N GLY A 57 10.18 -11.49 7.31
CA GLY A 57 10.22 -12.18 6.03
C GLY A 57 10.08 -11.25 4.83
N ARG A 58 9.87 -11.86 3.66
CA ARG A 58 9.71 -11.18 2.39
C ARG A 58 8.27 -11.30 1.90
N PHE A 59 7.65 -10.18 1.59
CA PHE A 59 6.27 -10.09 1.10
C PHE A 59 6.29 -9.69 -0.36
N ILE A 60 5.49 -10.39 -1.16
CA ILE A 60 5.51 -10.26 -2.60
C ILE A 60 4.05 -10.23 -3.06
N ILE A 61 3.70 -9.21 -3.81
CA ILE A 61 2.43 -9.11 -4.52
C ILE A 61 2.77 -9.33 -5.99
N GLN A 62 2.25 -10.41 -6.56
CA GLN A 62 2.35 -10.64 -7.99
C GLN A 62 1.15 -10.04 -8.71
N LYS A 63 1.25 -9.92 -10.04
CA LYS A 63 0.15 -9.44 -10.88
C LYS A 63 -1.06 -10.38 -10.69
N ASP A 64 -2.26 -9.83 -10.67
CA ASP A 64 -3.52 -10.60 -10.70
C ASP A 64 -3.83 -11.45 -9.45
N THR A 65 -3.57 -10.89 -8.26
CA THR A 65 -4.13 -11.25 -6.93
C THR A 65 -3.32 -12.17 -6.02
N GLU A 66 -2.27 -12.85 -6.49
CA GLU A 66 -1.47 -13.71 -5.62
C GLU A 66 -0.58 -12.91 -4.68
N LEU A 67 -0.70 -13.16 -3.37
CA LEU A 67 0.22 -12.66 -2.36
C LEU A 67 1.07 -13.81 -1.84
N ILE A 68 2.38 -13.62 -1.84
CA ILE A 68 3.34 -14.56 -1.30
C ILE A 68 4.03 -13.93 -0.09
N PHE A 69 4.10 -14.67 1.01
CA PHE A 69 4.86 -14.29 2.19
C PHE A 69 5.82 -15.41 2.57
N GLU A 70 7.11 -15.14 2.38
CA GLU A 70 8.21 -16.01 2.79
C GLU A 70 8.56 -15.66 4.25
N ALA A 71 7.93 -16.39 5.17
CA ALA A 71 8.01 -16.15 6.60
C ALA A 71 9.31 -16.68 7.18
N VAL A 72 9.93 -15.87 8.02
CA VAL A 72 11.21 -16.21 8.64
C VAL A 72 11.01 -16.60 10.09
N ASP A 73 11.85 -17.52 10.53
CA ASP A 73 12.01 -17.85 11.92
C ASP A 73 13.46 -17.59 12.33
N ARG A 74 13.65 -17.26 13.59
CA ARG A 74 14.97 -17.09 14.15
C ARG A 74 15.41 -18.42 14.71
N GLU A 75 16.52 -18.96 14.21
CA GLU A 75 17.07 -20.17 14.80
C GLU A 75 17.63 -19.85 16.18
N ALA A 76 17.31 -20.67 17.19
CA ALA A 76 17.63 -20.39 18.59
C ALA A 76 19.13 -20.19 18.88
N LYS A 77 20.00 -20.72 18.01
CA LYS A 77 21.46 -20.71 18.17
C LYS A 77 22.19 -19.73 17.23
N SER A 78 21.49 -19.09 16.30
CA SER A 78 22.10 -18.15 15.36
C SER A 78 21.49 -16.75 15.49
N ALA A 79 22.24 -15.74 15.06
CA ALA A 79 21.72 -14.39 14.88
C ALA A 79 21.00 -14.24 13.52
N GLU A 80 20.88 -15.32 12.76
CA GLU A 80 20.39 -15.33 11.39
C GLU A 80 18.91 -15.70 11.32
N TYR A 81 18.23 -15.12 10.33
CA TYR A 81 16.81 -15.39 10.04
C TYR A 81 16.72 -16.25 8.79
N PHE A 82 16.05 -17.38 8.91
CA PHE A 82 15.85 -18.31 7.81
C PHE A 82 14.38 -18.40 7.45
N VAL A 83 14.10 -18.49 6.15
CA VAL A 83 12.75 -18.74 5.66
C VAL A 83 12.34 -20.15 6.07
N LYS A 84 11.25 -20.24 6.83
CA LYS A 84 10.72 -21.50 7.37
C LYS A 84 9.46 -21.96 6.65
N TYR A 85 8.62 -20.99 6.27
CA TYR A 85 7.34 -21.25 5.61
C TYR A 85 7.11 -20.26 4.48
N ILE A 86 6.40 -20.71 3.46
CA ILE A 86 5.94 -19.88 2.34
C ILE A 86 4.42 -19.88 2.36
N PHE A 87 3.82 -18.73 2.62
CA PHE A 87 2.38 -18.55 2.56
C PHE A 87 2.03 -18.04 1.16
N ARG A 88 1.10 -18.70 0.48
CA ARG A 88 0.48 -18.19 -0.74
C ARG A 88 -0.98 -17.91 -0.45
N VAL A 89 -1.42 -16.69 -0.74
CA VAL A 89 -2.80 -16.26 -0.55
C VAL A 89 -3.43 -16.06 -1.91
N SER A 90 -4.27 -17.01 -2.29
CA SER A 90 -5.16 -16.90 -3.44
C SER A 90 -6.50 -16.31 -2.98
N LYS A 91 -7.14 -15.54 -3.87
CA LYS A 91 -8.46 -15.00 -3.62
C LYS A 91 -9.26 -15.07 -4.91
N ASP A 92 -10.19 -16.02 -4.95
CA ASP A 92 -11.21 -16.07 -5.97
C ASP A 92 -12.40 -15.18 -5.54
N ASP A 93 -13.32 -14.87 -6.45
CA ASP A 93 -14.41 -13.90 -6.22
C ASP A 93 -15.33 -14.26 -5.03
N LEU A 94 -15.25 -15.50 -4.51
CA LEU A 94 -16.08 -16.01 -3.42
C LEU A 94 -15.30 -16.38 -2.15
N GLN A 95 -14.00 -16.69 -2.24
CA GLN A 95 -13.26 -17.25 -1.10
C GLN A 95 -11.76 -16.96 -1.15
N GLN A 96 -11.18 -16.63 0.00
CA GLN A 96 -9.73 -16.59 0.18
C GLN A 96 -9.25 -17.94 0.70
N VAL A 97 -8.16 -18.44 0.10
CA VAL A 97 -7.44 -19.62 0.58
C VAL A 97 -5.99 -19.23 0.86
N VAL A 98 -5.48 -19.67 2.00
CA VAL A 98 -4.07 -19.52 2.37
C VAL A 98 -3.44 -20.91 2.35
N THR A 99 -2.55 -21.16 1.41
CA THR A 99 -1.77 -22.40 1.34
C THR A 99 -0.39 -22.15 1.91
N VAL A 100 0.04 -23.01 2.84
CA VAL A 100 1.34 -22.91 3.50
C VAL A 100 2.25 -24.02 3.01
N PHE A 101 3.46 -23.66 2.58
CA PHE A 101 4.45 -24.58 2.06
C PHE A 101 5.74 -24.56 2.88
N THR A 102 6.48 -25.65 2.81
CA THR A 102 7.88 -25.72 3.22
C THR A 102 8.77 -25.26 2.06
N PRO A 103 9.87 -24.50 2.28
CA PRO A 103 10.80 -24.15 1.22
C PRO A 103 11.54 -25.40 0.69
N SER A 104 12.00 -25.34 -0.56
CA SER A 104 12.70 -26.46 -1.21
C SER A 104 14.09 -26.74 -0.66
N LYS A 105 14.71 -25.74 -0.03
CA LYS A 105 15.98 -25.89 0.67
C LYS A 105 15.81 -25.38 2.09
N ALA A 106 16.28 -26.15 3.06
CA ALA A 106 16.33 -25.73 4.45
C ALA A 106 17.36 -24.59 4.63
N ASN A 107 17.18 -23.81 5.70
CA ASN A 107 18.12 -22.77 6.14
C ASN A 107 18.47 -21.75 5.04
N GLN A 108 17.51 -21.43 4.17
CA GLN A 108 17.66 -20.31 3.25
C GLN A 108 17.45 -19.00 4.00
N THR A 109 18.41 -18.08 3.90
CA THR A 109 18.26 -16.72 4.43
C THR A 109 17.19 -15.96 3.65
N VAL A 110 16.68 -14.88 4.25
CA VAL A 110 15.71 -14.00 3.60
C VAL A 110 16.32 -13.43 2.32
N PRO A 111 15.75 -13.72 1.14
CA PRO A 111 16.32 -13.17 -0.09
C PRO A 111 16.09 -11.66 -0.18
N ASP A 112 16.89 -10.98 -1.00
CA ASP A 112 16.67 -9.57 -1.31
C ASP A 112 15.43 -9.36 -2.20
N GLU A 113 15.14 -8.10 -2.52
CA GLU A 113 13.98 -7.73 -3.35
C GLU A 113 14.06 -8.23 -4.80
N LYS A 114 15.26 -8.50 -5.31
CA LYS A 114 15.51 -8.87 -6.72
C LYS A 114 15.66 -10.38 -6.92
N ALA A 115 15.90 -11.12 -5.84
CA ALA A 115 16.06 -12.54 -5.86
C ALA A 115 14.77 -13.25 -6.32
N ALA A 116 14.94 -14.37 -7.01
CA ALA A 116 13.83 -15.22 -7.42
C ALA A 116 13.00 -15.70 -6.22
N LEU A 117 11.76 -16.12 -6.49
CA LEU A 117 10.92 -16.76 -5.48
C LEU A 117 11.59 -18.03 -4.97
N ILE A 118 11.44 -18.28 -3.67
CA ILE A 118 11.85 -19.56 -3.11
C ILE A 118 10.88 -20.65 -3.62
N PRO A 119 11.38 -21.74 -4.23
CA PRO A 119 10.52 -22.83 -4.65
C PRO A 119 9.92 -23.54 -3.43
N PRO A 120 8.62 -23.87 -3.43
CA PRO A 120 8.04 -24.74 -2.41
C PRO A 120 8.48 -26.21 -2.62
N SER A 121 8.59 -27.00 -1.55
CA SER A 121 8.79 -28.46 -1.60
C SER A 121 7.52 -29.25 -1.30
N SER A 122 6.87 -28.95 -0.18
CA SER A 122 5.70 -29.67 0.32
C SER A 122 4.66 -28.72 0.89
N ILE A 123 3.40 -29.14 0.86
CA ILE A 123 2.27 -28.40 1.46
C ILE A 123 2.17 -28.81 2.94
N ASN A 124 2.19 -27.82 3.84
CA ASN A 124 1.92 -27.99 5.26
C ASN A 124 0.43 -27.88 5.59
N GLY A 125 -0.35 -27.16 4.78
CA GLY A 125 -1.79 -27.06 4.94
C GLY A 125 -2.43 -26.01 4.03
N GLU A 126 -3.75 -26.11 3.92
CA GLU A 126 -4.61 -25.15 3.24
C GLU A 126 -5.67 -24.64 4.22
N PHE A 127 -5.83 -23.33 4.28
CA PHE A 127 -6.67 -22.68 5.28
C PHE A 127 -7.65 -21.74 4.61
N THR A 128 -8.94 -21.98 4.87
CA THR A 128 -10.05 -21.13 4.42
C THR A 128 -10.64 -20.29 5.56
N ASP A 129 -10.13 -20.49 6.78
CA ASP A 129 -10.55 -19.84 8.00
C ASP A 129 -9.35 -19.28 8.78
N LEU A 130 -9.52 -18.07 9.33
CA LEU A 130 -8.47 -17.37 10.04
C LEU A 130 -8.10 -18.03 11.38
N GLN A 131 -9.07 -18.58 12.10
CA GLN A 131 -8.81 -19.19 13.42
C GLN A 131 -7.97 -20.45 13.27
N GLN A 132 -8.27 -21.27 12.25
CA GLN A 132 -7.46 -22.44 11.93
C GLN A 132 -6.03 -22.05 11.54
N LEU A 133 -5.87 -21.05 10.66
CA LEU A 133 -4.55 -20.60 10.25
C LEU A 133 -3.68 -20.15 11.43
N ASP A 134 -4.23 -19.34 12.35
CA ASP A 134 -3.47 -18.82 13.48
C ASP A 134 -3.19 -19.87 14.56
N LEU A 135 -4.05 -20.88 14.71
CA LEU A 135 -3.77 -22.03 15.57
C LEU A 135 -2.49 -22.75 15.15
N HIS A 136 -2.27 -22.93 13.85
CA HIS A 136 -1.09 -23.61 13.31
C HIS A 136 0.11 -22.68 13.11
N PHE A 137 -0.12 -21.42 12.74
CA PHE A 137 0.91 -20.44 12.41
C PHE A 137 0.69 -19.09 13.12
N PRO A 138 0.81 -19.04 14.46
CA PRO A 138 0.48 -17.87 15.25
C PRO A 138 1.19 -16.60 14.77
N GLY A 139 0.41 -15.53 14.53
CA GLY A 139 0.93 -14.21 14.19
C GLY A 139 1.51 -14.05 12.78
N CYS A 140 1.60 -15.11 11.97
CA CYS A 140 2.04 -15.01 10.57
C CYS A 140 1.04 -14.20 9.73
N TYR A 141 -0.26 -14.49 9.88
CA TYR A 141 -1.31 -13.74 9.18
C TYR A 141 -1.36 -12.27 9.59
N LYS A 142 -1.10 -11.98 10.87
CA LYS A 142 -0.96 -10.60 11.36
C LYS A 142 0.18 -9.85 10.66
N ASN A 143 1.30 -10.52 10.39
CA ASN A 143 2.40 -9.92 9.64
C ASN A 143 2.01 -9.65 8.18
N ILE A 144 1.24 -10.55 7.54
CA ILE A 144 0.65 -10.34 6.21
C ILE A 144 -0.23 -9.08 6.20
N CYS A 145 -1.18 -8.96 7.14
CA CYS A 145 -2.05 -7.79 7.25
C CYS A 145 -1.26 -6.49 7.44
N ARG A 146 -0.22 -6.51 8.28
CA ARG A 146 0.64 -5.33 8.52
C ARG A 146 1.42 -4.94 7.27
N ALA A 147 2.02 -5.90 6.57
CA ALA A 147 2.72 -5.64 5.31
C ALA A 147 1.77 -5.06 4.26
N LEU A 148 0.57 -5.62 4.13
CA LEU A 148 -0.44 -5.09 3.23
C LEU A 148 -0.87 -3.66 3.58
N LYS A 149 -1.02 -3.34 4.87
CA LYS A 149 -1.31 -1.98 5.32
C LYS A 149 -0.20 -1.00 4.94
N ILE A 150 1.07 -1.40 5.07
CA ILE A 150 2.23 -0.60 4.67
C ILE A 150 2.23 -0.39 3.15
N ILE A 151 2.07 -1.46 2.37
CA ILE A 151 2.07 -1.40 0.90
C ILE A 151 0.91 -0.54 0.40
N SER A 152 -0.29 -0.76 0.93
CA SER A 152 -1.49 0.01 0.58
C SER A 152 -1.39 1.49 0.97
N GLY A 153 -0.59 1.81 1.98
CA GLY A 153 -0.25 3.20 2.34
C GLY A 153 0.73 3.87 1.36
N ARG A 154 1.31 3.14 0.41
CA ARG A 154 2.22 3.70 -0.62
C ARG A 154 1.52 3.99 -1.94
N VAL A 155 0.35 3.40 -2.17
CA VAL A 155 -0.37 3.53 -3.43
C VAL A 155 -1.53 4.53 -3.28
N PRO A 156 -1.54 5.65 -4.02
CA PRO A 156 -2.66 6.58 -3.99
C PRO A 156 -3.89 5.91 -4.61
N ARG A 157 -5.03 6.04 -3.95
CA ARG A 157 -6.34 5.75 -4.52
C ARG A 157 -6.84 6.95 -5.31
N ILE A 158 -6.76 8.14 -4.71
CA ILE A 158 -7.15 9.40 -5.37
C ILE A 158 -6.03 10.40 -5.16
N GLU A 159 -5.70 11.13 -6.21
CA GLU A 159 -4.77 12.25 -6.19
C GLU A 159 -5.48 13.48 -6.77
N CYS A 160 -5.49 14.58 -6.03
CA CYS A 160 -5.94 15.87 -6.54
C CYS A 160 -4.76 16.83 -6.60
N ARG A 161 -4.50 17.38 -7.78
CA ARG A 161 -3.44 18.33 -8.06
C ARG A 161 -3.96 19.75 -8.14
N ASN A 162 -3.15 20.66 -7.61
CA ASN A 162 -3.51 22.07 -7.44
C ASN A 162 -4.80 22.22 -6.63
N ILE A 163 -4.95 21.39 -5.59
CA ILE A 163 -6.16 21.39 -4.76
C ILE A 163 -6.34 22.77 -4.10
N LEU A 164 -7.60 23.19 -3.93
CA LEU A 164 -7.95 24.53 -3.45
C LEU A 164 -7.39 25.66 -4.33
N GLU A 165 -7.13 25.37 -5.62
CA GLU A 165 -6.54 26.30 -6.59
C GLU A 165 -5.12 26.77 -6.25
N ILE A 166 -4.44 26.08 -5.31
CA ILE A 166 -3.06 26.40 -4.91
C ILE A 166 -2.11 25.61 -5.80
N LYS A 167 -1.34 26.31 -6.63
CA LYS A 167 -0.37 25.69 -7.54
C LYS A 167 0.63 24.83 -6.78
N HIS A 168 0.85 23.60 -7.26
CA HIS A 168 1.76 22.61 -6.66
C HIS A 168 1.36 22.10 -5.26
N LEU A 169 0.15 22.39 -4.79
CA LEU A 169 -0.42 21.71 -3.63
C LEU A 169 -1.11 20.42 -4.11
N TYR A 170 -0.71 19.29 -3.54
CA TYR A 170 -1.26 17.98 -3.92
C TYR A 170 -1.88 17.30 -2.71
N ALA A 171 -3.10 16.79 -2.85
CA ALA A 171 -3.74 15.97 -1.83
C ALA A 171 -3.93 14.54 -2.34
N ARG A 172 -3.72 13.56 -1.46
CA ARG A 172 -3.84 12.14 -1.78
C ARG A 172 -4.61 11.41 -0.69
N ILE A 173 -5.55 10.56 -1.11
CA ILE A 173 -6.10 9.47 -0.28
C ILE A 173 -5.43 8.19 -0.76
N MET A 174 -4.79 7.46 0.14
CA MET A 174 -4.10 6.21 -0.15
C MET A 174 -5.06 5.02 -0.13
N ILE A 175 -4.66 3.86 -0.67
CA ILE A 175 -5.53 2.66 -0.67
C ILE A 175 -5.90 2.21 0.74
N ASN A 176 -4.99 2.37 1.72
CA ASN A 176 -5.29 2.07 3.12
C ASN A 176 -6.15 3.13 3.83
N GLY A 177 -6.55 4.20 3.14
CA GLY A 177 -7.35 5.30 3.69
C GLY A 177 -6.52 6.43 4.32
N ASP A 178 -5.20 6.32 4.37
CA ASP A 178 -4.36 7.41 4.85
C ASP A 178 -4.49 8.65 3.95
N PHE A 179 -4.37 9.83 4.55
CA PHE A 179 -4.41 11.10 3.83
C PHE A 179 -3.03 11.75 3.83
N ARG A 180 -2.66 12.35 2.70
CA ARG A 180 -1.41 13.12 2.53
C ARG A 180 -1.69 14.44 1.84
N LEU A 181 -1.16 15.52 2.40
CA LEU A 181 -1.13 16.84 1.76
C LEU A 181 0.33 17.25 1.53
N ILE A 182 0.70 17.49 0.28
CA ILE A 182 2.06 17.80 -0.15
C ILE A 182 2.10 19.25 -0.60
N PHE A 183 2.87 20.07 0.11
CA PHE A 183 3.01 21.50 -0.14
C PHE A 183 4.00 21.78 -1.29
N PRO A 184 3.95 22.99 -1.88
CA PRO A 184 4.89 23.41 -2.93
C PRO A 184 6.37 23.34 -2.53
N ASP A 185 6.66 23.43 -1.22
CA ASP A 185 8.00 23.31 -0.64
C ASP A 185 8.40 21.85 -0.30
N ASN A 186 7.58 20.88 -0.72
CA ASN A 186 7.69 19.44 -0.47
C ASN A 186 7.48 19.00 0.99
N ARG A 187 6.99 19.84 1.89
CA ARG A 187 6.51 19.38 3.20
C ARG A 187 5.28 18.49 3.01
N ILE A 188 5.22 17.38 3.75
CA ILE A 188 4.11 16.43 3.70
C ILE A 188 3.42 16.38 5.05
N PHE A 189 2.15 16.75 5.07
CA PHE A 189 1.28 16.47 6.21
C PHE A 189 0.57 15.15 6.00
N PHE A 190 0.56 14.34 7.05
CA PHE A 190 0.05 12.98 7.00
C PHE A 190 -1.02 12.77 8.08
N GLN A 191 -2.01 11.95 7.76
CA GLN A 191 -2.98 11.47 8.73
C GLN A 191 -3.23 9.99 8.45
N LYS A 192 -3.08 9.16 9.49
CA LYS A 192 -3.48 7.75 9.40
C LYS A 192 -4.99 7.65 9.38
N PHE A 193 -5.50 6.67 8.66
CA PHE A 193 -6.93 6.40 8.66
C PHE A 193 -7.47 6.18 10.08
N GLY A 194 -8.53 6.92 10.44
CA GLY A 194 -9.19 6.82 11.74
C GLY A 194 -8.47 7.48 12.91
N THR A 195 -7.39 8.23 12.67
CA THR A 195 -6.69 8.98 13.72
C THR A 195 -6.85 10.49 13.54
N SER A 196 -6.46 11.27 14.55
CA SER A 196 -6.26 12.72 14.41
C SER A 196 -5.16 13.01 13.38
N PRO A 197 -5.04 14.26 12.89
CA PRO A 197 -3.92 14.65 12.04
C PRO A 197 -2.60 14.40 12.77
N ASP A 198 -1.97 13.29 12.42
CA ASP A 198 -0.84 12.75 13.15
C ASP A 198 0.39 12.88 12.25
N THR A 199 1.19 13.89 12.58
CA THR A 199 2.59 14.02 12.17
C THR A 199 2.84 14.68 10.81
N ILE A 200 3.91 15.48 10.80
CA ILE A 200 4.44 16.20 9.65
C ILE A 200 5.76 15.55 9.28
N GLU A 201 5.89 15.08 8.05
CA GLU A 201 7.16 14.63 7.49
C GLU A 201 7.75 15.76 6.64
N SER A 202 8.79 16.40 7.14
CA SER A 202 9.65 17.27 6.35
C SER A 202 10.65 16.42 5.56
N PRO A 203 10.98 16.78 4.31
CA PRO A 203 12.10 16.16 3.56
C PRO A 203 13.43 16.16 4.33
N LYS A 204 13.57 17.02 5.34
CA LYS A 204 14.77 17.16 6.19
C LYS A 204 14.70 16.36 7.50
N GLY A 205 13.63 15.59 7.75
CA GLY A 205 13.46 14.81 8.97
C GLY A 205 13.20 15.62 10.25
N ALA A 206 12.94 16.93 10.13
CA ALA A 206 12.59 17.79 11.25
C ALA A 206 11.09 17.68 11.57
N GLU A 207 10.76 17.51 12.85
CA GLU A 207 9.37 17.63 13.34
C GLU A 207 8.94 19.10 13.21
N TYR A 208 7.81 19.32 12.55
CA TYR A 208 7.21 20.64 12.38
C TYR A 208 5.82 20.63 13.00
N SER A 209 5.40 21.76 13.55
CA SER A 209 4.03 21.97 14.03
C SER A 209 3.27 22.76 12.97
N MET A 210 2.11 22.26 12.58
CA MET A 210 1.26 22.88 11.58
C MET A 210 0.78 24.24 12.09
N THR A 211 0.89 25.30 11.29
CA THR A 211 0.27 26.59 11.63
C THR A 211 -1.26 26.46 11.58
N GLU A 212 -1.98 27.44 12.13
CA GLU A 212 -3.45 27.43 12.08
C GLU A 212 -3.97 27.52 10.64
N GLU A 213 -3.30 28.31 9.80
CA GLU A 213 -3.60 28.42 8.37
C GLU A 213 -3.37 27.09 7.65
N GLU A 214 -2.26 26.43 7.92
CA GLU A 214 -1.93 25.13 7.35
C GLU A 214 -2.93 24.05 7.79
N ARG A 215 -3.40 24.10 9.04
CA ARG A 215 -4.45 23.22 9.55
C ARG A 215 -5.76 23.42 8.84
N ASN A 216 -6.15 24.68 8.62
CA ASN A 216 -7.35 25.01 7.86
C ASN A 216 -7.25 24.54 6.40
N ILE A 217 -6.09 24.69 5.75
CA ILE A 217 -5.83 24.16 4.41
C ILE A 217 -5.93 22.63 4.41
N PHE A 218 -5.31 21.98 5.40
CA PHE A 218 -5.34 20.52 5.55
C PHE A 218 -6.77 19.99 5.68
N ASP A 219 -7.57 20.55 6.58
CA ASP A 219 -8.94 20.13 6.79
C ASP A 219 -9.82 20.37 5.56
N LYS A 220 -9.68 21.52 4.88
CA LYS A 220 -10.40 21.81 3.62
C LYS A 220 -10.03 20.84 2.51
N ALA A 221 -8.73 20.62 2.30
CA ALA A 221 -8.23 19.69 1.29
C ALA A 221 -8.71 18.25 1.55
N ARG A 222 -8.71 17.84 2.83
CA ARG A 222 -9.17 16.53 3.27
C ARG A 222 -10.66 16.35 3.03
N SER A 223 -11.51 17.28 3.47
CA SER A 223 -12.96 17.22 3.24
C SER A 223 -13.27 17.14 1.74
N HIS A 224 -12.64 18.00 0.93
CA HIS A 224 -12.83 17.99 -0.52
C HIS A 224 -12.44 16.64 -1.14
N LEU A 225 -11.31 16.05 -0.75
CA LEU A 225 -10.85 14.80 -1.32
C LEU A 225 -11.71 13.61 -0.87
N HIS A 226 -12.25 13.64 0.35
CA HIS A 226 -13.21 12.63 0.81
C HIS A 226 -14.55 12.71 0.08
N GLU A 227 -15.06 13.92 -0.18
CA GLU A 227 -16.26 14.10 -1.02
C GLU A 227 -16.04 13.49 -2.42
N LEU A 228 -14.87 13.76 -3.03
CA LEU A 228 -14.50 13.13 -4.29
C LEU A 228 -14.43 11.60 -4.17
N ASP A 229 -13.81 11.04 -3.13
CA ASP A 229 -13.74 9.59 -2.90
C ASP A 229 -15.12 8.96 -2.75
N GLU A 230 -16.04 9.61 -2.04
CA GLU A 230 -17.41 9.14 -1.91
C GLU A 230 -18.17 9.11 -3.23
N VAL A 231 -18.04 10.16 -4.05
CA VAL A 231 -18.66 10.19 -5.38
C VAL A 231 -18.11 9.04 -6.24
N HIS A 232 -16.79 8.84 -6.25
CA HIS A 232 -16.18 7.77 -7.03
C HIS A 232 -16.59 6.37 -6.56
N ARG A 233 -16.69 6.15 -5.24
CA ARG A 233 -17.19 4.89 -4.67
C ARG A 233 -18.66 4.64 -5.00
N LYS A 234 -19.49 5.68 -5.05
CA LYS A 234 -20.90 5.55 -5.46
C LYS A 234 -21.04 5.19 -6.94
N THR A 235 -20.20 5.76 -7.80
CA THR A 235 -20.26 5.51 -9.26
C THR A 235 -19.65 4.16 -9.66
N ASN A 236 -18.51 3.80 -9.08
CA ASN A 236 -17.71 2.65 -9.52
C ASN A 236 -17.75 1.46 -8.53
N GLY A 237 -18.52 1.59 -7.45
CA GLY A 237 -18.61 0.60 -6.37
C GLY A 237 -17.55 0.78 -5.28
N PRO A 238 -17.73 0.10 -4.12
CA PRO A 238 -16.85 0.25 -2.95
C PRO A 238 -15.43 -0.31 -3.18
N ASN A 239 -15.27 -1.14 -4.20
CA ASN A 239 -14.02 -1.82 -4.57
C ASN A 239 -13.37 -1.16 -5.80
N TYR A 240 -13.58 0.14 -6.02
CA TYR A 240 -12.88 0.84 -7.10
C TYR A 240 -11.40 1.02 -6.78
N TYR A 241 -10.56 0.66 -7.75
CA TYR A 241 -9.13 0.49 -7.64
C TYR A 241 -8.45 1.11 -8.87
N GLY A 242 -8.59 2.43 -9.04
CA GLY A 242 -7.90 3.20 -10.08
C GLY A 242 -7.36 4.50 -9.50
N ILE A 243 -6.21 4.96 -10.00
CA ILE A 243 -5.66 6.27 -9.62
C ILE A 243 -6.47 7.32 -10.36
N VAL A 244 -7.33 8.04 -9.64
CA VAL A 244 -8.02 9.19 -10.24
C VAL A 244 -7.21 10.44 -9.96
N VAL A 245 -6.75 11.09 -11.03
CA VAL A 245 -5.98 12.34 -10.95
C VAL A 245 -6.90 13.49 -11.33
N HIS A 246 -7.38 14.22 -10.32
CA HIS A 246 -8.11 15.46 -10.55
C HIS A 246 -7.12 16.61 -10.66
N VAL A 247 -7.23 17.44 -11.69
CA VAL A 247 -6.42 18.66 -11.82
C VAL A 247 -7.35 19.85 -11.73
N CYS A 248 -7.30 20.59 -10.63
CA CYS A 248 -8.06 21.83 -10.50
C CYS A 248 -7.29 22.95 -11.23
N MET A 249 -7.75 23.37 -12.40
CA MET A 249 -7.25 24.58 -13.08
C MET A 249 -8.27 25.72 -12.95
N LYS A 250 -7.76 26.96 -12.94
CA LYS A 250 -8.56 28.21 -12.76
C LYS A 250 -9.58 28.50 -13.86
N SER A 251 -9.65 27.65 -14.89
CA SER A 251 -10.68 27.66 -15.91
C SER A 251 -10.84 26.22 -16.40
N GLU A 252 -12.05 25.68 -16.29
CA GLU A 252 -12.47 24.35 -16.73
C GLU A 252 -12.08 23.20 -15.77
N LYS A 253 -13.10 22.63 -15.11
CA LYS A 253 -13.03 21.38 -14.33
C LYS A 253 -12.80 20.21 -15.28
N GLU A 254 -11.58 20.01 -15.75
CA GLU A 254 -11.20 18.78 -16.46
C GLU A 254 -10.76 17.72 -15.43
N SER A 255 -11.64 16.78 -15.13
CA SER A 255 -11.25 15.55 -14.44
C SER A 255 -10.62 14.59 -15.45
N ILE A 256 -9.34 14.28 -15.30
CA ILE A 256 -8.65 13.28 -16.12
C ILE A 256 -8.64 11.96 -15.35
N ILE A 257 -9.52 11.04 -15.74
CA ILE A 257 -9.45 9.67 -15.25
C ILE A 257 -8.27 8.99 -15.95
N CYS A 258 -7.10 8.95 -15.29
CA CYS A 258 -5.96 8.17 -15.74
C CYS A 258 -6.21 6.68 -15.46
N ASN A 259 -6.98 6.01 -16.33
CA ASN A 259 -7.14 4.56 -16.31
C ASN A 259 -5.83 3.87 -16.76
N ASN A 260 -4.82 3.83 -15.90
CA ASN A 260 -3.63 3.01 -16.10
C ASN A 260 -3.83 1.59 -15.54
N PHE A 261 -4.87 0.90 -15.98
CA PHE A 261 -4.90 -0.56 -16.02
C PHE A 261 -5.71 -0.95 -17.25
N LYS A 262 -5.01 -1.32 -18.33
CA LYS A 262 -5.64 -2.04 -19.45
C LYS A 262 -6.21 -3.33 -18.87
N SER A 263 -7.52 -3.40 -18.75
CA SER A 263 -8.23 -4.67 -18.85
C SER A 263 -7.94 -5.18 -20.26
N SER A 264 -7.00 -6.11 -20.38
CA SER A 264 -6.88 -6.91 -21.58
C SER A 264 -8.04 -7.88 -21.59
N THR A 265 -9.10 -7.50 -22.29
CA THR A 265 -10.12 -8.41 -22.80
C THR A 265 -9.55 -9.07 -24.06
N ILE A 266 -9.14 -10.35 -23.97
CA ILE A 266 -9.45 -11.44 -24.91
C ILE A 266 -9.44 -12.73 -24.07
#